data_AF-D9XGW8-F1
#
_entry.id   AF-D9XGW8-F1
#
_cell.length_a   1.000
_cell.length_b   1.000
_cell.length_c   1.000
_cell.angle_alpha   90.00
_cell.angle_beta   90.00
_cell.angle_gamma   90.00
#
_symmetry.space_group_name_H-M   'P 1'
#
loop_
_entity.id
_entity.type
_entity.pdbx_description
1 polymer ?
#
loop_
_entity_poly.entity_id
_entity_poly.type
_entity_poly.pdbx_seq_one_letter_code
_entity_poly.pdbx_strand_id
1 'polypeptide(L)'
;MSENKEPSIWEGFRAFLMRGNVVDLAVAVVIGAAFTNIVNAVVKGIINPIVGAIGTKNLDHYSSCLSSTCQGEEGIQILWGSVLGAALSFVITAAVVYFLMVLPMAKYLARLEARRKAKEGAQEVIEVTELEVLKDIRDELVAQRGAGNDRQ
;
A
#
# COMPACT_ATOMS: atom_id res chain seq x y z
N MET A 1 19.04 17.90 49.61
CA MET A 1 19.49 16.63 49.00
C MET A 1 18.52 16.32 47.89
N SER A 2 18.94 16.49 46.63
CA SER A 2 18.10 16.23 45.46
C SER A 2 18.20 14.74 45.14
N GLU A 3 17.14 13.99 45.38
CA GLU A 3 17.06 12.57 45.07
C GLU A 3 16.92 12.43 43.55
N ASN A 4 18.04 12.14 42.89
CA ASN A 4 18.11 11.94 41.45
C ASN A 4 17.55 10.53 41.18
N LYS A 5 16.23 10.45 40.96
CA LYS A 5 15.58 9.22 40.55
C LYS A 5 16.03 8.93 39.12
N GLU A 6 16.95 7.99 38.98
CA GLU A 6 17.45 7.57 37.66
C GLU A 6 16.26 7.25 36.75
N PRO A 7 16.23 7.75 35.51
CA PRO A 7 15.13 7.48 34.60
C PRO A 7 15.03 5.97 34.42
N SER A 8 13.91 5.41 34.87
CA SER A 8 13.65 3.98 34.77
C SER A 8 13.74 3.57 33.31
N ILE A 9 14.45 2.47 33.01
CA ILE A 9 14.55 1.91 31.66
C ILE A 9 13.16 1.71 31.03
N TRP A 10 12.14 1.45 31.87
CA TRP A 10 10.74 1.39 31.48
C TRP A 10 10.15 2.72 30.98
N GLU A 11 10.47 3.82 31.66
CA GLU A 11 10.06 5.17 31.26
C GLU A 11 10.77 5.58 29.96
N GLY A 12 12.05 5.25 29.82
CA GLY A 12 12.81 5.43 28.57
C GLY A 12 12.26 4.61 27.39
N PHE A 13 11.88 3.36 27.63
CA PHE A 13 11.27 2.50 26.62
C PHE A 13 9.88 2.98 26.20
N ARG A 14 9.05 3.40 27.16
CA ARG A 14 7.74 4.01 26.86
C ARG A 14 7.90 5.30 26.06
N ALA A 15 8.83 6.16 26.44
CA ALA A 15 9.12 7.39 25.71
C ALA A 15 9.64 7.11 24.27
N PHE A 16 10.36 6.00 24.08
CA PHE A 16 10.80 5.54 22.76
C PHE A 16 9.65 5.02 21.90
N LEU A 17 8.73 4.22 22.44
CA LEU A 17 7.54 3.75 21.73
C LEU A 17 6.58 4.90 21.40
N MET A 18 6.43 5.87 22.30
CA MET A 18 5.61 7.07 22.09
C MET A 18 6.14 7.99 20.98
N ARG A 19 7.32 7.72 20.42
CA ARG A 19 7.92 8.51 19.33
C ARG A 19 7.23 8.32 17.97
N GLY A 20 6.08 7.63 17.94
CA GLY A 20 5.14 7.49 16.81
C GLY A 20 5.65 6.62 15.66
N ASN A 21 6.75 7.06 15.04
CA ASN A 21 7.36 6.44 13.86
C ASN A 21 7.79 4.97 14.10
N VAL A 22 8.17 4.61 15.33
CA VAL A 22 8.63 3.25 15.67
C VAL A 22 7.46 2.26 15.75
N VAL A 23 6.33 2.70 16.31
CA VAL A 23 5.15 1.85 16.48
C VAL A 23 4.51 1.55 15.13
N ASP A 24 4.37 2.56 14.27
CA ASP A 24 3.82 2.39 12.92
C ASP A 24 4.69 1.44 12.08
N LEU A 25 6.02 1.57 12.16
CA LEU A 25 6.96 0.69 11.49
C LEU A 25 6.86 -0.74 12.03
N ALA A 26 6.83 -0.92 13.36
CA ALA A 26 6.70 -2.23 13.97
C ALA A 26 5.40 -2.94 13.57
N VAL A 27 4.27 -2.21 13.57
CA VAL A 27 2.96 -2.72 13.15
C VAL A 27 2.99 -3.11 11.67
N ALA A 28 3.57 -2.28 10.79
CA ALA A 28 3.69 -2.58 9.37
C ALA A 28 4.46 -3.89 9.12
N VAL A 29 5.57 -4.12 9.84
CA VAL A 29 6.39 -5.34 9.69
C VAL A 29 5.63 -6.58 10.17
N VAL A 30 4.98 -6.52 11.34
CA VAL A 30 4.23 -7.66 11.91
C VAL A 30 3.05 -8.04 11.02
N ILE A 31 2.28 -7.06 10.54
CA ILE A 31 1.16 -7.30 9.62
C ILE A 31 1.65 -7.86 8.29
N GLY A 32 2.75 -7.31 7.75
CA GLY A 32 3.35 -7.80 6.51
C GLY A 32 3.77 -9.27 6.60
N ALA A 33 4.42 -9.66 7.71
CA ALA A 33 4.83 -11.04 7.95
C ALA A 33 3.64 -12.00 8.10
N ALA A 34 2.63 -11.62 8.89
CA ALA A 34 1.44 -12.42 9.11
C ALA A 34 0.64 -12.62 7.79
N PHE A 35 0.49 -11.56 7.00
CA PHE A 35 -0.22 -11.64 5.72
C PHE A 35 0.53 -12.49 4.70
N THR A 36 1.85 -12.36 4.62
CA THR A 36 2.70 -13.20 3.75
C THR A 36 2.47 -14.68 4.05
N ASN A 37 2.32 -15.07 5.32
CA ASN A 37 2.01 -16.44 5.69
C ASN A 37 0.65 -16.92 5.17
N ILE A 38 -0.38 -16.08 5.23
CA ILE A 38 -1.72 -16.41 4.69
C ILE A 38 -1.64 -16.62 3.18
N VAL A 39 -1.00 -15.69 2.46
CA VAL A 39 -0.87 -15.80 1.00
C VAL A 39 -0.06 -17.05 0.64
N ASN A 40 1.04 -17.31 1.34
CA ASN A 40 1.84 -18.52 1.14
C ASN A 40 1.03 -19.80 1.39
N ALA A 41 0.17 -19.82 2.41
CA ALA A 41 -0.69 -20.97 2.69
C ALA A 41 -1.70 -21.22 1.56
N VAL A 42 -2.31 -20.16 1.01
CA VAL A 42 -3.23 -20.26 -0.13
C VAL A 42 -2.50 -20.72 -1.39
N VAL A 43 -1.31 -20.16 -1.66
CA VAL A 43 -0.51 -20.53 -2.83
C VAL A 43 -0.06 -21.98 -2.72
N LYS A 44 0.47 -22.39 -1.58
CA LYS A 44 0.89 -23.78 -1.35
C LYS A 44 -0.28 -24.76 -1.35
N GLY A 45 -1.42 -24.38 -0.78
CA GLY A 45 -2.56 -25.27 -0.60
C GLY A 45 -3.48 -25.40 -1.81
N ILE A 46 -3.58 -24.38 -2.66
CA ILE A 46 -4.53 -24.34 -3.78
C ILE A 46 -3.80 -24.16 -5.11
N ILE A 47 -2.91 -23.18 -5.21
CA ILE A 47 -2.28 -22.84 -6.50
C ILE A 47 -1.22 -23.87 -6.90
N ASN A 48 -0.30 -24.24 -6.00
CA ASN A 48 0.74 -25.21 -6.26
C ASN A 48 0.20 -26.58 -6.72
N PRO A 49 -0.85 -27.17 -6.12
CA PRO A 49 -1.40 -28.42 -6.63
C PRO A 49 -2.14 -28.25 -7.97
N ILE A 50 -2.79 -27.11 -8.24
CA ILE A 50 -3.43 -26.84 -9.55
C ILE A 50 -2.40 -26.63 -10.65
N VAL A 51 -1.34 -25.87 -10.36
CA VAL A 51 -0.20 -25.67 -11.27
C VAL A 51 0.61 -26.95 -11.41
N GLY A 52 0.75 -27.75 -10.36
CA GLY A 52 1.29 -29.10 -10.45
C GLY A 52 0.46 -29.98 -11.38
N ALA A 53 -0.86 -29.97 -11.23
CA ALA A 53 -1.77 -30.77 -12.04
C ALA A 53 -1.86 -30.32 -13.52
N ILE A 54 -1.81 -29.01 -13.80
CA ILE A 54 -1.97 -28.43 -15.14
C ILE A 54 -0.61 -28.19 -15.82
N GLY A 55 0.37 -27.71 -15.08
CA GLY A 55 1.71 -27.38 -15.57
C GLY A 55 2.63 -28.60 -15.68
N THR A 56 2.32 -29.72 -15.00
CA THR A 56 3.22 -30.87 -15.00
C THR A 56 2.56 -32.16 -14.50
N LYS A 57 2.02 -32.93 -15.44
CA LYS A 57 2.16 -34.40 -15.34
C LYS A 57 3.63 -34.82 -15.59
N ASN A 58 4.53 -33.91 -16.01
CA ASN A 58 5.92 -34.22 -16.42
C ASN A 58 6.94 -33.03 -16.34
N LEU A 59 7.06 -32.29 -15.23
CA LEU A 59 8.25 -31.44 -14.95
C LEU A 59 9.08 -31.99 -13.79
N ASP A 60 8.48 -32.78 -12.89
CA ASP A 60 9.24 -33.70 -12.02
C ASP A 60 9.99 -34.77 -12.84
N HIS A 61 9.57 -34.99 -14.10
CA HIS A 61 10.24 -35.87 -15.07
C HIS A 61 11.15 -35.16 -16.07
N TYR A 62 11.27 -33.83 -16.03
CA TYR A 62 12.34 -33.11 -16.73
C TYR A 62 13.50 -32.84 -15.78
N SER A 63 13.93 -33.88 -15.05
CA SER A 63 15.32 -34.03 -14.71
C SER A 63 16.04 -34.45 -16.01
N SER A 64 16.91 -33.59 -16.55
CA SER A 64 17.89 -34.12 -17.49
C SER A 64 18.86 -34.98 -16.66
N CYS A 65 18.61 -36.27 -16.61
CA CYS A 65 19.64 -37.21 -16.19
C CYS A 65 20.76 -37.14 -17.21
N LEU A 66 21.93 -36.62 -16.80
CA LEU A 66 23.14 -36.70 -17.63
C LEU A 66 23.67 -38.15 -17.74
N SER A 67 23.08 -39.10 -17.00
CA SER A 67 23.40 -40.51 -17.12
C SER A 67 22.18 -41.39 -16.81
N SER A 68 22.04 -42.47 -17.56
CA SER A 68 20.85 -43.32 -17.74
C SER A 68 20.42 -44.18 -16.53
N THR A 69 20.73 -43.76 -15.30
CA THR A 69 20.31 -44.50 -14.10
C THR A 69 20.18 -43.57 -12.90
N CYS A 70 18.95 -43.37 -12.43
CA CYS A 70 18.70 -42.81 -11.11
C CYS A 70 17.63 -43.67 -10.42
N GLN A 71 18.08 -44.77 -9.81
CA GLN A 71 17.44 -45.36 -8.63
C GLN A 71 18.22 -44.87 -7.41
N GLY A 72 17.56 -44.14 -6.50
CA GLY A 72 18.12 -43.75 -5.20
C GLY A 72 18.95 -42.45 -5.17
N GLU A 73 19.19 -41.95 -3.96
CA GLU A 73 19.76 -40.65 -3.57
C GLU A 73 21.24 -40.39 -3.97
N GLU A 74 21.69 -40.91 -5.10
CA GLU A 74 23.03 -40.64 -5.63
C GLU A 74 22.94 -40.07 -7.04
N GLY A 75 22.58 -38.80 -7.12
CA GLY A 75 22.66 -38.00 -8.33
C GLY A 75 22.43 -36.53 -8.02
N ILE A 76 23.36 -35.67 -8.43
CA ILE A 76 23.17 -34.22 -8.33
C ILE A 76 22.15 -33.84 -9.40
N GLN A 77 20.87 -33.97 -9.04
CA GLN A 77 19.77 -33.51 -9.86
C GLN A 77 19.83 -31.98 -9.89
N ILE A 78 20.03 -31.39 -11.07
CA ILE A 78 19.76 -29.95 -11.23
C ILE A 78 18.27 -29.82 -11.47
N LEU A 79 17.51 -29.60 -10.39
CA LEU A 79 16.06 -29.40 -10.44
C LEU A 79 15.72 -28.03 -11.04
N TRP A 80 15.91 -27.86 -12.35
CA TRP A 80 15.39 -26.68 -13.07
C TRP A 80 13.86 -26.57 -12.94
N GLY A 81 13.17 -27.71 -12.79
CA GLY A 81 11.73 -27.77 -12.55
C GLY A 81 11.29 -27.15 -11.22
N SER A 82 12.08 -27.29 -10.15
CA SER A 82 11.74 -26.68 -8.85
C SER A 82 11.94 -25.17 -8.85
N VAL A 83 12.97 -24.69 -9.57
CA VAL A 83 13.22 -23.26 -9.76
C VAL A 83 12.13 -22.62 -10.61
N LEU A 84 11.72 -23.26 -11.71
CA LEU A 84 10.65 -22.76 -12.58
C LEU A 84 9.28 -22.80 -11.88
N GLY A 85 9.02 -23.87 -11.12
CA GLY A 85 7.83 -23.99 -10.27
C GLY A 85 7.79 -22.92 -9.19
N ALA A 86 8.90 -22.69 -8.48
CA ALA A 86 9.00 -21.63 -7.48
C ALA A 86 8.84 -20.23 -8.09
N ALA A 87 9.40 -19.99 -9.28
CA ALA A 87 9.23 -18.75 -10.02
C ALA A 87 7.77 -18.53 -10.44
N LEU A 88 7.09 -19.56 -10.96
CA LEU A 88 5.69 -19.49 -11.34
C LEU A 88 4.78 -19.26 -10.12
N SER A 89 5.00 -19.98 -9.02
CA SER A 89 4.30 -19.76 -7.76
C SER A 89 4.55 -18.35 -7.21
N PHE A 90 5.77 -17.82 -7.32
CA PHE A 90 6.08 -16.44 -6.93
C PHE A 90 5.30 -15.42 -7.78
N VAL A 91 5.26 -15.60 -9.10
CA VAL A 91 4.49 -14.72 -10.01
C VAL A 91 3.00 -14.76 -9.70
N ILE A 92 2.44 -15.95 -9.44
CA ILE A 92 1.01 -16.08 -9.10
C ILE A 92 0.72 -15.45 -7.73
N THR A 93 1.57 -15.68 -6.74
CA THR A 93 1.49 -15.03 -5.41
C THR A 93 1.49 -13.51 -5.54
N ALA A 94 2.45 -12.97 -6.30
CA ALA A 94 2.56 -11.54 -6.55
C ALA A 94 1.31 -10.99 -7.27
N ALA A 95 0.78 -11.73 -8.26
CA ALA A 95 -0.45 -11.36 -8.96
C ALA A 95 -1.66 -11.33 -8.02
N VAL A 96 -1.81 -12.31 -7.13
CA VAL A 96 -2.90 -12.36 -6.15
C VAL A 96 -2.81 -11.19 -5.17
N VAL A 97 -1.63 -10.92 -4.62
CA VAL A 97 -1.40 -9.78 -3.71
C VAL A 97 -1.67 -8.44 -4.41
N TYR A 98 -1.18 -8.30 -5.64
CA TYR A 98 -1.41 -7.10 -6.43
C TYR A 98 -2.91 -6.88 -6.71
N PHE A 99 -3.63 -7.93 -7.14
CA PHE A 99 -5.03 -7.80 -7.53
C PHE A 99 -5.99 -7.63 -6.33
N LEU A 100 -5.76 -8.33 -5.22
CA LEU A 100 -6.63 -8.28 -4.03
C LEU A 100 -6.30 -7.15 -3.06
N MET A 101 -5.07 -6.64 -3.05
CA MET A 101 -4.62 -5.69 -2.03
C MET A 101 -4.22 -4.37 -2.65
N VAL A 102 -3.26 -4.38 -3.59
CA VAL A 102 -2.74 -3.14 -4.20
C VAL A 102 -3.80 -2.46 -5.07
N LEU A 103 -4.50 -3.20 -5.93
CA LEU A 103 -5.53 -2.68 -6.82
C LEU A 103 -6.71 -2.00 -6.11
N PRO A 104 -7.36 -2.63 -5.09
CA PRO A 104 -8.43 -1.96 -4.36
C PRO A 104 -7.91 -0.81 -3.51
N MET A 105 -6.73 -0.93 -2.89
CA MET A 105 -6.13 0.18 -2.15
C MET A 105 -5.83 1.37 -3.06
N ALA A 106 -5.25 1.13 -4.24
CA ALA A 106 -5.00 2.16 -5.25
C ALA A 106 -6.29 2.80 -5.75
N LYS A 107 -7.34 2.02 -6.01
CA LYS A 107 -8.67 2.55 -6.37
C LYS A 107 -9.29 3.36 -5.23
N TYR A 108 -9.11 2.94 -3.98
CA TYR A 108 -9.61 3.64 -2.81
C TYR A 108 -8.89 4.99 -2.59
N LEU A 109 -7.56 5.00 -2.69
CA LEU A 109 -6.73 6.21 -2.64
C LEU A 109 -7.10 7.18 -3.76
N ALA A 110 -7.21 6.70 -5.01
CA ALA A 110 -7.63 7.52 -6.14
C ALA A 110 -9.02 8.15 -5.94
N ARG A 111 -9.96 7.41 -5.33
CA ARG A 111 -11.29 7.93 -4.97
C ARG A 111 -11.22 8.99 -3.87
N LEU A 112 -10.36 8.82 -2.87
CA LEU A 112 -10.14 9.81 -1.82
C LEU A 112 -9.50 11.10 -2.36
N GLU A 113 -8.51 10.97 -3.24
CA GLU A 113 -7.87 12.12 -3.88
C GLU A 113 -8.84 12.87 -4.79
N ALA A 114 -9.66 12.16 -5.57
CA ALA A 114 -10.73 12.78 -6.36
C ALA A 114 -11.74 13.53 -5.47
N ARG A 115 -12.08 12.98 -4.30
CA ARG A 115 -12.94 13.65 -3.30
C ARG A 115 -12.27 14.89 -2.68
N ARG A 116 -10.96 14.87 -2.46
CA ARG A 116 -10.21 16.03 -1.95
C ARG A 116 -10.13 17.15 -2.99
N LYS A 117 -9.76 16.83 -4.22
CA LYS A 117 -9.75 17.79 -5.35
C LYS A 117 -11.12 18.41 -5.60
N ALA A 118 -12.20 17.63 -5.47
CA ALA A 118 -13.56 18.16 -5.57
C ALA A 118 -13.93 19.12 -4.43
N LYS A 119 -13.42 18.89 -3.21
CA LYS A 119 -13.61 19.81 -2.08
C LYS A 119 -12.78 21.08 -2.23
N GLU A 120 -11.53 20.95 -2.67
CA GLU A 120 -10.64 22.08 -2.93
C GLU A 120 -11.17 22.95 -4.07
N GLY A 121 -11.63 22.35 -5.18
CA GLY A 121 -12.27 23.08 -6.27
C GLY A 121 -13.61 23.71 -5.88
N ALA A 122 -14.41 23.07 -5.01
CA ALA A 122 -15.62 23.69 -4.47
C ALA A 122 -15.29 24.88 -3.55
N GLN A 123 -14.24 24.76 -2.73
CA GLN A 123 -13.77 25.83 -1.84
C GLN A 123 -13.27 27.04 -2.67
N GLU A 124 -12.48 26.78 -3.71
CA GLU A 124 -11.95 27.80 -4.62
C GLU A 124 -13.08 28.52 -5.39
N VAL A 125 -14.10 27.79 -5.85
CA VAL A 125 -15.28 28.39 -6.50
C VAL A 125 -16.10 29.26 -5.55
N ILE A 126 -16.29 28.84 -4.29
CA ILE A 126 -17.02 29.63 -3.29
C ILE A 126 -16.24 30.92 -2.97
N GLU A 127 -14.92 30.83 -2.77
CA GLU A 127 -14.08 31.98 -2.45
C GLU A 127 -14.07 33.01 -3.60
N VAL A 128 -13.98 32.57 -4.87
CA VAL A 128 -14.08 33.48 -6.02
C VAL A 128 -15.47 34.12 -6.13
N THR A 129 -16.54 33.37 -5.86
CA THR A 129 -17.92 33.90 -5.91
C THR A 129 -18.16 34.95 -4.83
N GLU A 130 -17.67 34.74 -3.61
CA GLU A 130 -17.76 35.73 -2.52
C GLU A 130 -16.96 37.01 -2.84
N LEU A 131 -15.76 36.86 -3.41
CA LEU A 131 -14.95 38.00 -3.85
C LEU A 131 -15.61 38.80 -4.97
N GLU A 132 -16.28 38.13 -5.91
CA GLU A 132 -17.01 38.77 -7.01
C GLU A 132 -18.23 39.54 -6.48
N VAL A 133 -19.00 38.95 -5.57
CA VAL A 133 -20.13 39.64 -4.89
C VAL A 133 -19.66 40.84 -4.08
N LEU A 134 -18.55 40.73 -3.34
CA LEU A 134 -17.97 41.85 -2.59
C LEU A 134 -17.51 42.98 -3.51
N LYS A 135 -16.98 42.65 -4.69
CA LYS A 135 -16.57 43.62 -5.70
C LYS A 135 -17.76 44.37 -6.28
N ASP A 136 -18.84 43.65 -6.61
CA ASP A 136 -20.08 44.25 -7.11
C ASP A 136 -20.71 45.20 -6.08
N ILE A 137 -20.77 44.79 -4.80
CA ILE A 137 -21.27 45.66 -3.71
C ILE A 137 -20.42 46.92 -3.58
N ARG A 138 -19.08 46.80 -3.65
CA ARG A 138 -18.18 47.95 -3.58
C ARG A 138 -18.43 48.91 -4.73
N ASP A 139 -18.56 48.40 -5.94
CA ASP A 139 -18.73 49.22 -7.14
C ASP A 139 -20.09 49.94 -7.12
N GLU A 140 -21.14 49.27 -6.63
CA GLU A 140 -22.46 49.87 -6.39
C GLU A 140 -22.42 50.97 -5.29
N LEU A 141 -21.71 50.75 -4.19
CA LEU A 141 -21.53 51.75 -3.13
C LEU A 141 -20.74 52.98 -3.62
N VAL A 142 -19.73 52.77 -4.46
CA VAL A 142 -18.97 53.87 -5.07
C VAL A 142 -19.86 54.67 -6.02
N ALA A 143 -20.69 54.00 -6.82
CA ALA A 143 -21.66 54.65 -7.70
C ALA A 143 -22.67 55.51 -6.91
N GLN A 144 -23.21 54.98 -5.80
CA GLN A 144 -24.13 55.71 -4.92
C GLN A 144 -23.45 56.91 -4.23
N ARG A 145 -22.18 56.76 -3.81
CA ARG A 145 -21.41 57.85 -3.18
C ARG A 145 -21.14 59.00 -4.15
N GLY A 146 -20.84 58.69 -5.42
CA GLY A 146 -20.69 59.72 -6.46
C GLY A 146 -21.97 60.50 -6.69
N ALA A 147 -23.10 59.80 -6.83
CA ALA A 147 -24.42 60.43 -7.06
C ALA A 147 -24.93 61.28 -5.88
N GLY A 148 -24.49 61.00 -4.65
CA GLY A 148 -24.82 61.78 -3.46
C GLY A 148 -24.00 63.06 -3.30
N ASN A 149 -22.80 63.12 -3.89
CA ASN A 149 -21.90 64.28 -3.80
C ASN A 149 -22.22 65.37 -4.83
N ASP A 150 -22.94 65.03 -5.91
CA ASP A 150 -23.35 65.98 -6.97
C ASP A 150 -24.67 66.73 -6.66
N ARG A 151 -25.32 66.45 -5.52
CA ARG A 151 -26.60 67.09 -5.11
C ARG A 151 -26.46 68.12 -3.98
N GLN A 152 -25.24 68.57 -3.67
CA GLN A 152 -24.98 69.69 -2.75
C GLN A 152 -24.46 70.91 -3.49
#